data_AF-A0A946J2A5-F1
#
_entry.id   AF-A0A946J2A5-F1
#
_cell.length_a   1.000
_cell.length_b   1.000
_cell.length_c   1.000
_cell.angle_alpha   90.00
_cell.angle_beta   90.00
_cell.angle_gamma   90.00
#
_symmetry.space_group_name_H-M   'P 1'
#
loop_
_entity.id
_entity.type
_entity.pdbx_description
1 polymer ?
#
loop_
_entity_poly.entity_id
_entity_poly.type
_entity_poly.pdbx_seq_one_letter_code
_entity_poly.pdbx_strand_id
1 'polypeptide(L)' 'MTDKGFKTKSVREGHKPTNEQEHSASIFLTSSFRFDSAEEAADRFENNGSGNMYS' A
#
# COMPACT_ATOMS: atom_id res chain seq x y z
N MET A 1 12.57 15.08 -7.84
CA MET A 1 11.50 15.05 -8.86
C MET A 1 10.99 16.47 -9.06
N THR A 2 10.69 16.89 -10.29
CA THR A 2 10.07 18.20 -10.54
C THR A 2 8.70 18.26 -9.89
N ASP A 3 8.44 19.30 -9.11
CA ASP A 3 7.12 19.53 -8.54
C ASP A 3 6.07 19.68 -9.66
N LYS A 4 4.95 18.97 -9.53
CA LYS A 4 3.90 18.93 -10.55
C LYS A 4 2.73 19.81 -10.13
N GLY A 5 2.04 20.37 -11.12
CA GLY A 5 0.81 21.13 -10.87
C GLY A 5 -0.32 20.24 -10.34
N PHE A 6 -1.29 20.86 -9.67
CA PHE A 6 -2.42 20.18 -9.02
C PHE A 6 -3.15 19.18 -9.93
N LYS A 7 -3.44 19.57 -11.19
CA LYS A 7 -4.14 18.70 -12.17
C LYS A 7 -3.42 17.40 -12.46
N THR A 8 -2.09 17.40 -12.41
CA THR A 8 -1.29 16.18 -12.60
C THR A 8 -1.30 15.33 -11.34
N LYS A 9 -1.13 15.96 -10.17
CA LYS A 9 -1.14 15.28 -8.87
C LYS A 9 -2.47 14.58 -8.60
N SER A 10 -3.59 15.26 -8.85
CA SER A 10 -4.94 14.72 -8.63
C SER A 10 -5.26 13.46 -9.44
N VAL A 11 -4.52 13.20 -10.53
CA VAL A 11 -4.72 12.03 -11.40
C VAL A 11 -3.68 10.94 -11.15
N ARG A 12 -2.48 11.28 -10.69
CA ARG A 12 -1.32 10.36 -10.73
C ARG A 12 -0.66 10.09 -9.38
N GLU A 13 -0.86 10.94 -8.37
CA GLU A 13 -0.19 10.80 -7.08
C GLU A 13 -0.94 9.82 -6.16
N GLY A 14 -0.22 9.15 -5.26
CA GLY A 14 -0.78 8.22 -4.28
C GLY A 14 -1.03 6.79 -4.79
N HIS A 15 -1.14 6.57 -6.10
CA HIS A 15 -1.23 5.23 -6.68
C HIS A 15 0.16 4.67 -7.01
N LYS A 16 0.44 3.44 -6.56
CA LYS A 16 1.60 2.65 -6.97
C LYS A 16 1.06 1.41 -7.67
N PRO A 17 1.33 1.22 -8.97
CA PRO A 17 0.87 0.04 -9.70
C PRO A 17 1.53 -1.20 -9.12
N THR A 18 0.79 -2.29 -9.05
CA THR A 18 1.34 -3.59 -8.71
C THR A 18 2.00 -4.22 -9.95
N ASN A 19 2.44 -5.48 -9.85
CA ASN A 19 3.08 -6.18 -10.96
C ASN A 19 2.13 -6.45 -12.14
N GLU A 20 0.83 -6.25 -11.90
CA GLU A 20 -0.30 -6.43 -12.80
C GLU A 20 -0.46 -5.25 -13.77
N GLN A 21 0.29 -4.16 -13.58
CA GLN A 21 0.35 -3.01 -14.49
C GLN A 21 -1.03 -2.36 -14.73
N GLU A 22 -1.84 -2.31 -13.69
CA GLU A 22 -3.16 -1.73 -13.71
C GLU A 22 -3.12 -0.22 -13.96
N HIS A 23 -4.09 0.29 -14.73
CA HIS A 23 -4.25 1.72 -14.96
C HIS A 23 -4.93 2.45 -13.80
N SER A 24 -5.75 1.74 -13.02
CA SER A 24 -6.58 2.26 -11.95
C SER A 24 -6.21 1.55 -10.65
N ALA A 25 -6.31 2.25 -9.52
CA ALA A 25 -6.05 1.64 -8.23
C ALA A 25 -6.95 0.41 -7.99
N SER A 26 -6.32 -0.69 -7.59
CA SER A 26 -7.00 -1.93 -7.22
C SER A 26 -7.86 -1.74 -5.96
N ILE A 27 -9.02 -2.39 -5.91
CA ILE A 27 -9.88 -2.44 -4.72
C ILE A 27 -9.56 -3.72 -3.95
N PHE A 28 -8.88 -3.58 -2.82
CA PHE A 28 -8.57 -4.70 -1.92
C PHE A 28 -9.74 -4.97 -0.98
N LEU A 29 -10.73 -5.73 -1.45
CA LEU A 29 -11.90 -6.14 -0.67
C LEU A 29 -11.56 -7.23 0.36
N THR A 30 -10.72 -6.88 1.33
CA THR A 30 -10.32 -7.75 2.45
C THR A 30 -10.27 -6.96 3.74
N SER A 31 -10.57 -7.64 4.86
CA SER A 31 -10.43 -7.09 6.21
C SER A 31 -9.05 -7.34 6.82
N SER A 32 -8.28 -8.30 6.31
CA SER A 32 -7.00 -8.72 6.89
C SER A 32 -5.96 -9.09 5.83
N PHE A 33 -4.70 -9.14 6.26
CA PHE A 33 -3.53 -9.40 5.42
C PHE A 33 -2.70 -10.55 6.00
N ARG A 34 -2.02 -11.30 5.12
CA ARG A 34 -1.13 -12.39 5.51
C ARG A 34 0.25 -11.83 5.90
N PHE A 35 0.93 -12.58 6.76
CA PHE A 35 2.34 -12.39 7.10
C PHE A 35 3.16 -13.56 6.53
N ASP A 36 4.42 -13.30 6.22
CA ASP A 36 5.36 -14.31 5.74
C ASP A 36 5.86 -15.19 6.90
N SER A 37 5.91 -14.66 8.12
CA SER A 37 6.23 -15.44 9.33
C SER A 37 5.49 -14.94 10.59
N ALA A 38 5.56 -15.72 11.67
CA ALA A 38 4.98 -15.35 12.96
C ALA A 38 5.78 -14.19 13.62
N GLU A 39 7.09 -14.18 13.43
CA GLU A 39 8.00 -13.12 13.88
C GLU A 39 7.66 -11.80 13.18
N GLU A 40 7.44 -11.81 11.86
CA GLU A 40 7.03 -10.62 11.13
C GLU A 40 5.69 -10.07 11.65
N ALA A 41 4.73 -10.97 11.93
CA ALA A 41 3.47 -10.56 12.52
C ALA A 41 3.70 -9.86 13.87
N ALA A 42 4.49 -10.46 14.77
CA ALA A 42 4.83 -9.88 16.07
C ALA A 42 5.50 -8.52 15.94
N ASP A 43 6.49 -8.38 15.06
CA ASP A 43 7.20 -7.10 14.81
C ASP A 43 6.25 -5.99 14.35
N ARG A 44 5.27 -6.31 13.49
CA ARG A 44 4.23 -5.36 13.07
C ARG A 44 3.27 -5.00 14.21
N PHE A 45 2.91 -5.94 15.10
CA PHE A 45 2.09 -5.66 16.28
C PHE A 45 2.80 -4.78 17.31
N GLU A 46 4.12 -4.91 17.45
CA GLU A 46 4.92 -4.17 18.43
C GLU A 46 5.27 -2.73 17.99
N ASN A 47 4.70 -2.25 16.88
CA ASN A 47 4.93 -0.94 16.23
C ASN A 47 6.32 -0.75 15.58
N ASN A 48 7.10 -1.82 15.42
CA ASN A 48 8.41 -1.74 14.78
C ASN A 48 8.37 -2.13 13.28
N GLY A 49 7.32 -2.83 12.83
CA GLY A 49 7.13 -3.23 11.44
C GLY A 49 6.18 -2.32 10.66
N SER A 50 6.56 -1.94 9.43
CA SER A 50 5.66 -1.29 8.47
C SER A 50 4.84 -2.34 7.70
N GLY A 51 3.55 -2.10 7.47
CA GLY A 51 2.73 -2.93 6.58
C GLY A 51 1.28 -2.99 7.01
N ASN A 52 0.44 -3.61 6.18
CA ASN A 52 -0.96 -3.80 6.50
C ASN A 52 -1.14 -4.97 7.49
N MET A 53 -2.16 -4.87 8.34
CA MET A 53 -2.51 -5.90 9.31
C MET A 53 -4.01 -6.16 9.27
N TYR A 54 -4.77 -5.10 9.56
CA TYR A 54 -6.22 -5.02 9.43
C TYR A 54 -6.59 -3.70 8.74
N SER A 55 -7.71 -3.70 8.00
CA SER A 55 -8.23 -2.54 7.26
C SER A 55 -8.96 -1.55 8.15
#